data_AF-A0A6F8UXA2-F1
#
_entry.id   AF-A0A6F8UXA2-F1
#
_cell.length_a   1.000
_cell.length_b   1.000
_cell.length_c   1.000
_cell.angle_alpha   90.00
_cell.angle_beta   90.00
_cell.angle_gamma   90.00
#
_symmetry.space_group_name_H-M   'P 1'
#
loop_
_entity.id
_entity.type
_entity.pdbx_description
1 polymer ?
#
loop_
_entity_poly.entity_id
_entity_poly.type
_entity_poly.pdbx_seq_one_letter_code
_entity_poly.pdbx_strand_id
1 'polypeptide(L)'
;MRRPAKGSSVLPPRPDFDALGLVSTRRSSPRRLTFMTLAGDLNLAWSNDESLFIYLLMLLLRTDERAAAIVFATLNTTRARLDLVQRLAKIAPLEKAVRGELNDIVERFSAATRLRNDLSHATFVIDAEGEITHTQHMKVEESRGNLRFGLRKPVDDDRLEEIARMIQDLHALNRRIWDLMPVLEAAMTSPEK
;
A
#
# COMPACT_ATOMS: atom_id res chain seq x y z
N MET A 1 -25.81 -5.00 -21.71
CA MET A 1 -26.24 -3.71 -21.12
C MET A 1 -27.56 -3.29 -21.74
N ARG A 2 -28.62 -3.08 -20.95
CA ARG A 2 -29.88 -2.50 -21.46
C ARG A 2 -29.63 -1.04 -21.83
N ARG A 3 -30.03 -0.62 -23.03
CA ARG A 3 -30.02 0.79 -23.40
C ARG A 3 -30.98 1.57 -22.48
N PRO A 4 -30.57 2.72 -21.93
CA PRO A 4 -31.46 3.55 -21.13
C PRO A 4 -32.67 3.99 -21.98
N ALA A 5 -33.84 4.07 -21.34
CA ALA A 5 -35.06 4.54 -22.00
C ALA A 5 -34.86 5.97 -22.52
N LYS A 6 -35.45 6.27 -23.68
CA LYS A 6 -35.33 7.57 -24.36
C LYS A 6 -35.75 8.69 -23.38
N GLY A 7 -34.80 9.52 -22.94
CA GLY A 7 -35.02 10.61 -21.98
C GLY A 7 -34.46 10.39 -20.56
N SER A 8 -33.94 9.20 -20.24
CA SER A 8 -33.23 8.96 -18.97
C SER A 8 -31.73 9.26 -19.10
N SER A 9 -31.17 9.99 -18.13
CA SER A 9 -29.73 10.27 -18.06
C SER A 9 -28.94 8.96 -17.95
N VAL A 10 -27.82 8.88 -18.68
CA VAL A 10 -26.89 7.74 -18.59
C VAL A 10 -25.98 7.87 -17.36
N LEU A 11 -25.96 9.05 -16.72
CA LEU A 11 -25.16 9.31 -15.54
C LEU A 11 -25.89 8.87 -14.26
N PRO A 12 -25.14 8.50 -13.19
CA PRO A 12 -25.71 8.35 -11.87
C PRO A 12 -26.50 9.60 -11.45
N PRO A 13 -27.55 9.46 -10.63
CA PRO A 13 -28.26 10.60 -10.10
C PRO A 13 -27.30 11.49 -9.30
N ARG A 14 -27.52 12.81 -9.36
CA ARG A 14 -26.76 13.77 -8.56
C ARG A 14 -26.93 13.39 -7.08
N PRO A 15 -25.84 13.27 -6.29
CA PRO A 15 -25.94 13.06 -4.86
C PRO A 15 -26.74 14.17 -4.19
N ASP A 16 -27.50 13.82 -3.15
CA ASP A 16 -28.16 14.79 -2.28
C ASP A 16 -27.11 15.45 -1.37
N PHE A 17 -26.60 16.60 -1.80
CA PHE A 17 -25.55 17.31 -1.08
C PHE A 17 -26.04 17.93 0.23
N ASP A 18 -27.34 18.22 0.36
CA ASP A 18 -27.91 18.76 1.59
C ASP A 18 -27.97 17.66 2.66
N ALA A 19 -28.41 16.45 2.30
CA ALA A 19 -28.36 15.29 3.17
C ALA A 19 -26.91 14.94 3.57
N LEU A 20 -25.97 14.96 2.62
CA LEU A 20 -24.55 14.73 2.90
C LEU A 20 -23.94 15.80 3.82
N GLY A 21 -24.37 17.06 3.69
CA GLY A 21 -23.99 18.15 4.58
C GLY A 21 -24.48 17.94 6.01
N LEU A 22 -25.71 17.46 6.18
CA LEU A 22 -26.24 17.11 7.50
C LEU A 22 -25.48 15.95 8.14
N VAL A 23 -25.04 14.95 7.36
CA VAL A 23 -24.21 13.86 7.85
C VAL A 23 -22.80 14.34 8.23
N SER A 24 -22.20 15.26 7.46
CA SER A 24 -20.84 15.75 7.71
C SER A 24 -20.71 16.64 8.95
N THR A 25 -21.79 17.31 9.35
CA THR A 25 -21.85 18.12 10.58
C THR A 25 -21.93 17.28 11.86
N ARG A 26 -22.22 15.97 11.75
CA ARG A 26 -22.28 15.08 12.91
C ARG A 26 -20.87 14.75 13.40
N ARG A 27 -20.74 14.61 14.72
CA ARG A 27 -19.49 14.10 15.31
C ARG A 27 -19.23 12.69 14.77
N SER A 28 -18.00 12.45 14.32
CA SER A 28 -17.60 11.11 13.88
C SER A 28 -17.75 10.11 15.02
N SER A 29 -18.33 8.95 14.71
CA SER A 29 -18.46 7.87 15.67
C SER A 29 -17.11 7.29 16.07
N PRO A 30 -17.04 6.55 17.19
CA PRO A 30 -15.84 5.82 17.58
C PRO A 30 -15.33 4.89 16.47
N ARG A 31 -16.23 4.15 15.80
CA ARG A 31 -15.87 3.21 14.74
C ARG A 31 -15.23 3.92 13.54
N ARG A 32 -15.86 5.00 13.06
CA ARG A 32 -15.32 5.80 11.96
C ARG A 32 -13.97 6.40 12.32
N LEU A 33 -13.81 6.91 13.55
CA LEU A 33 -12.52 7.42 14.03
C LEU A 33 -11.46 6.32 14.04
N THR A 34 -11.76 5.14 14.58
CA THR A 34 -10.84 3.98 14.57
C THR A 34 -10.41 3.63 13.14
N PHE A 35 -11.34 3.53 12.19
CA PHE A 35 -11.00 3.25 10.80
C PHE A 35 -10.07 4.32 10.20
N MET A 36 -10.38 5.60 10.40
CA MET A 36 -9.56 6.70 9.89
C MET A 36 -8.16 6.73 10.52
N THR A 37 -8.06 6.47 11.82
CA THR A 37 -6.79 6.35 12.54
C THR A 37 -5.97 5.20 11.97
N LEU A 38 -6.54 4.00 11.83
CA LEU A 38 -5.85 2.84 11.27
C LEU A 38 -5.38 3.09 9.83
N ALA A 39 -6.19 3.74 9.00
CA ALA A 39 -5.78 4.11 7.64
C ALA A 39 -4.61 5.12 7.64
N GLY A 40 -4.61 6.07 8.59
CA GLY A 40 -3.51 7.01 8.79
C GLY A 40 -2.23 6.34 9.28
N ASP A 41 -2.34 5.49 10.30
CA ASP A 41 -1.22 4.76 10.89
C ASP A 41 -0.58 3.79 9.89
N LEU A 42 -1.40 3.12 9.07
CA LEU A 42 -0.91 2.28 7.96
C LEU A 42 -0.07 3.11 6.98
N ASN A 43 -0.56 4.29 6.58
CA ASN A 43 0.18 5.17 5.69
C ASN A 43 1.49 5.66 6.30
N LEU A 44 1.47 6.02 7.59
CA LEU A 44 2.66 6.46 8.32
C LEU A 44 3.72 5.36 8.39
N ALA A 45 3.34 4.17 8.88
CA ALA A 45 4.24 3.03 8.99
C ALA A 45 4.80 2.63 7.61
N TRP A 46 3.93 2.56 6.60
CA TRP A 46 4.35 2.22 5.23
C TRP A 46 5.34 3.23 4.65
N SER A 47 5.10 4.53 4.85
CA SER A 47 5.99 5.58 4.31
C SER A 47 7.36 5.56 4.97
N ASN A 48 7.42 5.29 6.28
CA ASN A 48 8.68 5.15 7.00
C ASN A 48 9.50 3.96 6.45
N ASP A 49 8.84 2.81 6.27
CA ASP A 49 9.47 1.62 5.70
C ASP A 49 9.91 1.83 4.25
N GLU A 50 9.09 2.48 3.40
CA GLU A 50 9.43 2.72 1.99
C GLU A 50 10.75 3.49 1.86
N SER A 51 10.94 4.51 2.70
CA SER A 51 12.12 5.37 2.64
C SER A 51 13.42 4.62 2.91
N LEU A 52 13.40 3.53 3.70
CA LEU A 52 14.59 2.73 3.99
C LEU A 52 15.14 2.01 2.75
N PHE A 53 14.33 1.82 1.71
CA PHE A 53 14.79 1.23 0.45
C PHE A 53 15.83 2.10 -0.26
N ILE A 54 15.95 3.40 0.08
CA ILE A 54 17.06 4.25 -0.39
C ILE A 54 18.40 3.63 0.05
N TYR A 55 18.52 3.20 1.30
CA TYR A 55 19.75 2.62 1.83
C TYR A 55 20.03 1.23 1.25
N LEU A 56 18.99 0.43 1.01
CA LEU A 56 19.14 -0.85 0.31
C LEU A 56 19.66 -0.64 -1.12
N LEU A 57 19.13 0.34 -1.85
CA LEU A 57 19.63 0.73 -3.17
C LEU A 57 21.06 1.26 -3.11
N MET A 58 21.40 2.08 -2.11
CA MET A 58 22.75 2.60 -1.89
C MET A 58 23.77 1.47 -1.80
N LEU A 59 23.51 0.48 -0.95
CA LEU A 59 24.37 -0.68 -0.74
C LEU A 59 24.46 -1.56 -2.00
N LEU A 60 23.31 -1.89 -2.61
CA LEU A 60 23.24 -2.76 -3.78
C LEU A 60 23.88 -2.14 -5.04
N LEU A 61 23.81 -0.81 -5.19
CA LEU A 61 24.43 -0.07 -6.29
C LEU A 61 25.89 0.31 -6.01
N ARG A 62 26.38 0.10 -4.78
CA ARG A 62 27.72 0.54 -4.31
C ARG A 62 27.95 2.02 -4.58
N THR A 63 27.00 2.85 -4.17
CA THR A 63 27.01 4.30 -4.41
C THR A 63 26.80 5.09 -3.11
N ASP A 64 26.83 6.42 -3.19
CA ASP A 64 26.54 7.29 -2.05
C ASP A 64 25.03 7.53 -1.86
N GLU A 65 24.65 8.04 -0.70
CA GLU A 65 23.26 8.28 -0.34
C GLU A 65 22.54 9.23 -1.31
N ARG A 66 23.25 10.23 -1.86
CA ARG A 66 22.65 11.23 -2.77
C ARG A 66 22.30 10.59 -4.10
N ALA A 67 23.21 9.80 -4.66
CA ALA A 67 22.98 9.05 -5.88
C ALA A 67 21.84 8.04 -5.70
N ALA A 68 21.82 7.31 -4.58
CA ALA A 68 20.74 6.38 -4.26
C ALA A 68 19.37 7.09 -4.13
N ALA A 69 19.33 8.26 -3.48
CA ALA A 69 18.13 9.07 -3.35
C ALA A 69 17.61 9.56 -4.73
N ILE A 70 18.51 9.95 -5.65
CA ILE A 70 18.13 10.32 -7.02
C ILE A 70 17.50 9.12 -7.75
N VAL A 71 18.11 7.93 -7.66
CA VAL A 71 17.55 6.71 -8.26
C VAL A 71 16.17 6.41 -7.68
N PHE A 72 16.04 6.43 -6.35
CA PHE A 72 14.77 6.17 -5.66
C PHE A 72 13.66 7.15 -6.08
N ALA A 73 13.98 8.44 -6.16
CA ALA A 73 13.04 9.49 -6.57
C ALA A 73 12.66 9.40 -8.06
N THR A 74 13.57 8.93 -8.91
CA THR A 74 13.33 8.75 -10.35
C THR A 74 12.36 7.59 -10.64
N LEU A 75 12.34 6.57 -9.77
CA LEU A 75 11.40 5.46 -9.88
C LEU A 75 10.01 5.90 -9.38
N ASN A 76 9.11 6.22 -10.32
CA ASN A 76 7.79 6.81 -10.06
C ASN A 76 6.80 5.92 -9.28
N THR A 77 7.14 4.65 -9.03
CA THR A 77 6.26 3.73 -8.30
C THR A 77 7.07 2.91 -7.31
N THR A 78 6.46 2.62 -6.15
CA THR A 78 6.99 1.66 -5.17
C THR A 78 7.33 0.33 -5.83
N ARG A 79 6.46 -0.18 -6.72
CA ARG A 79 6.72 -1.43 -7.45
C ARG A 79 8.05 -1.36 -8.22
N ALA A 80 8.32 -0.29 -8.95
CA ALA A 80 9.56 -0.16 -9.71
C ALA A 80 10.80 -0.13 -8.79
N ARG A 81 10.69 0.48 -7.60
CA ARG A 81 11.75 0.48 -6.57
C ARG A 81 12.02 -0.93 -6.06
N LEU A 82 10.97 -1.66 -5.69
CA LEU A 82 11.06 -3.05 -5.20
C LEU A 82 11.63 -3.99 -6.27
N ASP A 83 11.16 -3.88 -7.51
CA ASP A 83 11.67 -4.66 -8.64
C ASP A 83 13.17 -4.41 -8.86
N LEU A 84 13.62 -3.15 -8.77
CA LEU A 84 15.04 -2.81 -8.90
C LEU A 84 15.86 -3.47 -7.78
N VAL A 85 15.41 -3.38 -6.53
CA VAL A 85 16.06 -4.00 -5.36
C VAL A 85 16.21 -5.51 -5.57
N GLN A 86 15.14 -6.22 -5.97
CA GLN A 86 15.18 -7.65 -6.24
C GLN A 86 16.13 -8.01 -7.39
N ARG A 87 16.14 -7.21 -8.46
CA ARG A 87 17.02 -7.42 -9.63
C ARG A 87 18.49 -7.23 -9.26
N LEU A 88 18.81 -6.19 -8.49
CA LEU A 88 20.17 -5.96 -8.00
C LEU A 88 20.61 -7.06 -7.03
N ALA A 89 19.75 -7.44 -6.08
CA ALA A 89 20.02 -8.54 -5.15
C ALA A 89 20.29 -9.87 -5.88
N LYS A 90 19.67 -10.08 -7.05
CA LYS A 90 19.88 -11.27 -7.87
C LYS A 90 21.30 -11.35 -8.46
N ILE A 91 21.92 -10.24 -8.79
CA ILE A 91 23.26 -10.21 -9.39
C ILE A 91 24.36 -9.89 -8.37
N ALA A 92 24.00 -9.37 -7.20
CA ALA A 92 24.93 -9.07 -6.13
C ALA A 92 25.56 -10.36 -5.54
N PRO A 93 26.81 -10.30 -5.04
CA PRO A 93 27.53 -11.42 -4.46
C PRO A 93 27.04 -11.75 -3.04
N LEU A 94 25.73 -11.91 -2.86
CA LEU A 94 25.09 -12.16 -1.58
C LEU A 94 24.97 -13.66 -1.32
N GLU A 95 25.27 -14.05 -0.08
CA GLU A 95 24.92 -15.37 0.43
C GLU A 95 23.41 -15.64 0.31
N LYS A 96 23.04 -16.91 0.17
CA LYS A 96 21.65 -17.34 -0.01
C LYS A 96 20.73 -16.85 1.11
N ALA A 97 21.23 -16.80 2.35
CA ALA A 97 20.46 -16.35 3.51
C ALA A 97 20.11 -14.85 3.42
N VAL A 98 21.11 -13.99 3.16
CA VAL A 98 20.93 -12.53 3.02
C VAL A 98 19.98 -12.19 1.88
N ARG A 99 20.15 -12.87 0.74
CA ARG A 99 19.26 -12.71 -0.42
C ARG A 99 17.83 -13.17 -0.13
N GLY A 100 17.68 -14.27 0.61
CA GLY A 100 16.37 -14.79 1.04
C GLY A 100 15.64 -13.80 1.95
N GLU A 101 16.33 -13.24 2.93
CA GLU A 101 15.78 -12.23 3.84
C GLU A 101 15.34 -10.97 3.09
N LEU A 102 16.17 -10.44 2.18
CA LEU A 102 15.82 -9.29 1.36
C LEU A 102 14.58 -9.54 0.48
N ASN A 103 14.46 -10.75 -0.09
CA ASN A 103 13.28 -11.11 -0.89
C ASN A 103 12.01 -11.19 -0.03
N ASP A 104 12.06 -11.81 1.15
CA ASP A 104 10.92 -11.85 2.07
C ASP A 104 10.51 -10.44 2.52
N ILE A 105 11.48 -9.55 2.79
CA ILE A 105 11.21 -8.15 3.10
C ILE A 105 10.43 -7.47 1.97
N VAL A 106 10.90 -7.63 0.72
CA VAL A 106 10.22 -7.05 -0.46
C VAL A 106 8.81 -7.62 -0.63
N GLU A 107 8.63 -8.93 -0.47
CA GLU A 107 7.32 -9.59 -0.61
C GLU A 107 6.31 -9.10 0.43
N ARG A 108 6.73 -8.98 1.69
CA ARG A 108 5.90 -8.44 2.78
C ARG A 108 5.56 -6.97 2.55
N PHE A 109 6.55 -6.15 2.18
CA PHE A 109 6.31 -4.75 1.86
C PHE A 109 5.34 -4.58 0.67
N SER A 110 5.43 -5.44 -0.33
CA SER A 110 4.50 -5.48 -1.47
C SER A 110 3.08 -5.84 -1.05
N ALA A 111 2.89 -6.73 -0.06
CA ALA A 111 1.59 -7.02 0.52
C ALA A 111 1.01 -5.81 1.26
N ALA A 112 1.81 -5.12 2.07
CA ALA A 112 1.41 -3.89 2.74
C ALA A 112 1.04 -2.78 1.75
N THR A 113 1.83 -2.61 0.69
CA THR A 113 1.57 -1.66 -0.41
C THR A 113 0.22 -1.91 -1.07
N ARG A 114 -0.16 -3.19 -1.26
CA ARG A 114 -1.47 -3.55 -1.82
C ARG A 114 -2.60 -3.11 -0.91
N LEU A 115 -2.53 -3.40 0.40
CA LEU A 115 -3.56 -2.99 1.36
C LEU A 115 -3.64 -1.45 1.47
N ARG A 116 -2.50 -0.78 1.56
CA ARG A 116 -2.44 0.69 1.62
C ARG A 116 -3.08 1.33 0.40
N ASN A 117 -2.77 0.83 -0.81
CA ASN A 117 -3.36 1.35 -2.05
C ASN A 117 -4.85 1.02 -2.15
N ASP A 118 -5.25 -0.15 -1.66
CA ASP A 118 -6.65 -0.57 -1.56
C ASP A 118 -7.47 0.36 -0.66
N LEU A 119 -6.88 0.96 0.38
CA LEU A 119 -7.57 1.94 1.22
C LEU A 119 -7.46 3.37 0.66
N SER A 120 -6.29 3.75 0.16
CA SER A 120 -6.01 5.13 -0.28
C SER A 120 -6.69 5.52 -1.60
N HIS A 121 -7.07 4.53 -2.42
CA HIS A 121 -7.72 4.76 -3.71
C HIS A 121 -9.18 4.26 -3.75
N ALA A 122 -9.75 3.89 -2.61
CA ALA A 122 -11.16 3.50 -2.53
C ALA A 122 -12.09 4.73 -2.55
N THR A 123 -13.29 4.52 -3.07
CA THR A 123 -14.44 5.36 -2.72
C THR A 123 -15.10 4.81 -1.46
N PHE A 124 -15.53 5.67 -0.55
CA PHE A 124 -16.17 5.26 0.71
C PHE A 124 -17.69 5.35 0.61
N VAL A 125 -18.39 4.32 1.08
CA VAL A 125 -19.84 4.35 1.21
C VAL A 125 -20.22 4.68 2.64
N ILE A 126 -20.95 5.78 2.78
CA ILE A 126 -21.40 6.34 4.06
C ILE A 126 -22.90 6.10 4.21
N ASP A 127 -23.35 5.62 5.36
CA ASP A 127 -24.78 5.46 5.66
C ASP A 127 -25.43 6.75 6.20
N ALA A 128 -26.70 6.68 6.60
CA ALA A 128 -27.46 7.84 7.08
C ALA A 128 -26.96 8.35 8.44
N GLU A 129 -26.30 7.49 9.20
CA GLU A 129 -25.71 7.75 10.50
C GLU A 129 -24.33 8.41 10.37
N GLY A 130 -23.69 8.27 9.21
CA GLY A 130 -22.37 8.82 8.91
C GLY A 130 -21.22 7.84 9.09
N GLU A 131 -21.53 6.53 9.20
CA GLU A 131 -20.55 5.45 9.29
C GLU A 131 -20.01 5.08 7.92
N ILE A 132 -18.72 4.74 7.88
CA ILE A 132 -18.12 4.13 6.70
C ILE A 132 -18.45 2.64 6.74
N THR A 133 -19.37 2.20 5.89
CA THR A 133 -19.81 0.79 5.86
C THR A 133 -18.96 -0.05 4.91
N HIS A 134 -18.48 0.54 3.82
CA HIS A 134 -17.77 -0.17 2.76
C HIS A 134 -16.75 0.72 2.04
N THR A 135 -15.70 0.08 1.53
CA THR A 135 -14.81 0.62 0.49
C THR A 135 -15.21 0.07 -0.88
N GLN A 136 -15.18 0.90 -1.91
CA GLN A 136 -15.49 0.50 -3.28
C GLN A 136 -14.33 0.82 -4.22
N HIS A 137 -13.89 -0.20 -4.95
CA HIS A 137 -12.79 -0.13 -5.91
C HIS A 137 -13.29 0.06 -7.32
N MET A 138 -12.87 1.14 -7.98
CA MET A 138 -13.21 1.44 -9.38
C MET A 138 -12.34 0.65 -10.37
N LYS A 139 -11.94 -0.56 -10.00
CA LYS A 139 -11.19 -1.46 -10.86
C LYS A 139 -12.13 -2.39 -11.60
N VAL A 140 -11.85 -2.57 -12.88
CA VAL A 140 -12.48 -3.59 -13.73
C VAL A 140 -11.75 -4.91 -13.48
N GLU A 141 -12.45 -5.89 -12.93
CA GLU A 141 -11.92 -7.26 -12.77
C GLU A 141 -12.58 -8.18 -13.79
N GLU A 142 -11.78 -8.78 -14.66
CA GLU A 142 -12.24 -9.79 -15.60
C GLU A 142 -12.04 -11.19 -15.01
N SER A 143 -13.14 -11.95 -14.86
CA SER A 143 -13.08 -13.33 -14.42
C SER A 143 -14.02 -14.18 -15.26
N ARG A 144 -13.47 -15.18 -15.97
CA ARG A 144 -14.21 -16.15 -16.81
C ARG A 144 -15.20 -15.48 -17.79
N GLY A 145 -14.78 -14.40 -18.45
CA GLY A 145 -15.61 -13.66 -19.41
C GLY A 145 -16.62 -12.68 -18.80
N ASN A 146 -16.65 -12.53 -17.47
CA ASN A 146 -17.44 -11.51 -16.78
C ASN A 146 -16.55 -10.36 -16.30
N LEU A 147 -16.85 -9.15 -16.77
CA LEU A 147 -16.29 -7.90 -16.26
C LEU A 147 -17.10 -7.48 -15.02
N ARG A 148 -16.48 -7.56 -13.84
CA ARG A 148 -17.02 -7.04 -12.58
C ARG A 148 -16.45 -5.64 -12.34
N PHE A 149 -17.35 -4.69 -12.12
CA PHE A 149 -17.01 -3.31 -11.81
C PHE A 149 -17.38 -3.01 -10.36
N GLY A 150 -16.51 -2.32 -9.62
CA GLY A 150 -16.89 -1.80 -8.32
C GLY A 150 -16.82 -2.82 -7.18
N LEU A 151 -15.70 -3.56 -7.03
CA LEU A 151 -15.54 -4.49 -5.91
C LEU A 151 -15.76 -3.74 -4.60
N ARG A 152 -16.75 -4.19 -3.83
CA ARG A 152 -17.16 -3.59 -2.57
C ARG A 152 -16.68 -4.48 -1.43
N LYS A 153 -15.90 -3.92 -0.51
CA LYS A 153 -15.40 -4.62 0.68
C LYS A 153 -16.01 -3.97 1.92
N PRO A 154 -16.52 -4.74 2.89
CA PRO A 154 -17.03 -4.19 4.13
C PRO A 154 -15.91 -3.56 4.96
N VAL A 155 -16.29 -2.60 5.81
CA VAL A 155 -15.46 -2.05 6.89
C VAL A 155 -16.00 -2.60 8.21
N ASP A 156 -15.88 -3.92 8.36
CA ASP A 156 -16.26 -4.71 9.54
C ASP A 156 -15.05 -4.88 10.49
N ASP A 157 -15.24 -5.61 11.60
CA ASP A 157 -14.21 -5.78 12.61
C ASP A 157 -13.01 -6.56 12.08
N ASP A 158 -13.25 -7.61 11.28
CA ASP A 158 -12.21 -8.38 10.61
C ASP A 158 -11.30 -7.49 9.76
N ARG A 159 -11.91 -6.52 9.05
CA ARG A 159 -11.18 -5.53 8.26
C ARG A 159 -10.34 -4.60 9.12
N LEU A 160 -10.87 -4.12 10.25
CA LEU A 160 -10.10 -3.27 11.17
C LEU A 160 -8.90 -4.04 11.74
N GLU A 161 -9.10 -5.30 12.11
CA GLU A 161 -8.03 -6.16 12.59
C GLU A 161 -6.99 -6.47 11.51
N GLU A 162 -7.40 -6.68 10.26
CA GLU A 162 -6.47 -6.85 9.12
C GLU A 162 -5.52 -5.64 9.01
N ILE A 163 -6.05 -4.43 9.10
CA ILE A 163 -5.26 -3.20 9.02
C ILE A 163 -4.33 -3.10 10.24
N ALA A 164 -4.84 -3.35 11.44
CA ALA A 164 -4.05 -3.33 12.66
C ALA A 164 -2.89 -4.33 12.63
N ARG A 165 -3.13 -5.56 12.15
CA ARG A 165 -2.10 -6.58 11.95
C ARG A 165 -1.04 -6.13 10.95
N MET A 166 -1.46 -5.56 9.81
CA MET A 166 -0.53 -5.06 8.80
C MET A 166 0.36 -3.93 9.34
N ILE A 167 -0.16 -3.06 10.20
CA ILE A 167 0.63 -2.01 10.86
C ILE A 167 1.71 -2.64 11.75
N GLN A 168 1.36 -3.67 12.53
CA GLN A 168 2.35 -4.38 13.36
C GLN A 168 3.41 -5.08 12.51
N ASP A 169 3.00 -5.68 11.39
CA ASP A 169 3.91 -6.31 10.43
C ASP A 169 4.88 -5.29 9.83
N LEU A 170 4.43 -4.08 9.48
CA LEU A 170 5.29 -2.98 9.04
C LEU A 170 6.27 -2.55 10.14
N HIS A 171 5.83 -2.39 11.38
CA HIS A 171 6.76 -2.07 12.48
C HIS A 171 7.83 -3.16 12.69
N ALA A 172 7.48 -4.43 12.52
CA ALA A 172 8.44 -5.52 12.56
C ALA A 172 9.37 -5.49 11.33
N LEU A 173 8.83 -5.21 10.16
CA LEU A 173 9.57 -5.11 8.91
C LEU A 173 10.60 -3.98 8.94
N ASN A 174 10.24 -2.82 9.50
CA ASN A 174 11.16 -1.71 9.73
C ASN A 174 12.43 -2.16 10.45
N ARG A 175 12.25 -2.86 11.59
CA ARG A 175 13.38 -3.38 12.38
C ARG A 175 14.21 -4.38 11.58
N ARG A 176 13.56 -5.29 10.85
CA ARG A 176 14.25 -6.26 9.99
C ARG A 176 15.11 -5.59 8.91
N ILE A 177 14.64 -4.49 8.32
CA ILE A 177 15.42 -3.73 7.34
C ILE A 177 16.66 -3.12 8.02
N TRP A 178 16.50 -2.52 9.20
CA TRP A 178 17.62 -2.00 9.99
C TRP A 178 18.64 -3.08 10.37
N ASP A 179 18.18 -4.26 10.79
CA ASP A 179 19.04 -5.38 11.16
C ASP A 179 19.76 -6.00 9.95
N LEU A 180 19.13 -5.97 8.76
CA LEU A 180 19.72 -6.47 7.52
C LEU A 180 20.82 -5.56 6.97
N MET A 181 20.71 -4.24 7.12
CA MET A 181 21.61 -3.28 6.48
C MET A 181 23.10 -3.50 6.78
N PRO A 182 23.55 -3.69 8.03
CA PRO A 182 24.95 -3.97 8.34
C PRO A 182 25.45 -5.29 7.71
N VAL A 183 24.60 -6.31 7.69
CA VAL A 183 24.93 -7.62 7.08
C VAL A 183 25.07 -7.48 5.56
N LEU A 184 24.17 -6.73 4.94
CA LEU A 184 24.20 -6.44 3.51
C LEU A 184 25.45 -5.63 3.15
N GLU A 185 25.81 -4.62 3.93
CA GLU A 185 27.02 -3.82 3.74
C GLU A 185 28.30 -4.68 3.78
N ALA A 186 28.43 -5.55 4.79
CA ALA A 186 29.56 -6.47 4.92
C ALA A 186 29.65 -7.45 3.74
N ALA A 187 28.51 -7.95 3.26
CA ALA A 187 28.46 -8.83 2.09
C ALA A 187 28.85 -8.10 0.80
N MET A 188 28.48 -6.82 0.66
CA MET A 188 28.76 -6.01 -0.54
C MET A 188 30.22 -5.51 -0.61
N THR A 189 30.89 -5.39 0.53
CA THR A 189 32.30 -4.93 0.67
C THR A 189 33.31 -6.07 0.67
N SER A 190 32.88 -7.31 0.85
CA SER A 190 33.77 -8.47 0.79
C SER A 190 34.41 -8.57 -0.61
N PRO A 191 35.74 -8.72 -0.71
CA PRO A 191 36.42 -8.82 -2.00
C PRO A 191 35.87 -10.03 -2.78
N GLU A 192 35.65 -9.82 -4.09
CA GLU A 192 35.17 -10.86 -5.00
C GLU A 192 36.00 -12.14 -4.81
N LYS A 193 35.32 -13.24 -4.44
CA LYS A 193 35.91 -14.58 -4.45
C LYS A 193 35.93 -15.13 -5.87
#